data_AF-Q71I07-F1
#
_entry.id   AF-Q71I07-F1
#
_cell.length_a   1.000
_cell.length_b   1.000
_cell.length_c   1.000
_cell.angle_alpha   90.00
_cell.angle_beta   90.00
_cell.angle_gamma   90.00
#
_symmetry.space_group_name_H-M   'P 1'
#
loop_
_entity.id
_entity.type
_entity.pdbx_description
1 polymer ?
#
loop_
_entity_poly.entity_id
_entity_poly.type
_entity_poly.pdbx_seq_one_letter_code
_entity_poly.pdbx_strand_id
1 'polypeptide(L)' 'MEIRTLRYFLAVARDENMTRAAESLHVTQPTLSKAIKSLEEELGQKL' A
#
# COMPACT_ATOMS: atom_id res chain seq x y z
N MET A 1 9.53 6.42 -7.15
CA MET A 1 8.13 6.31 -6.73
C MET A 1 7.21 6.17 -7.94
N GLU A 2 6.38 5.12 -8.00
CA GLU A 2 5.42 4.86 -9.08
C GLU A 2 4.00 5.28 -8.69
N ILE A 3 3.16 5.74 -9.63
CA ILE A 3 1.75 6.13 -9.36
C ILE A 3 0.96 5.00 -8.71
N ARG A 4 1.25 3.75 -9.07
CA ARG A 4 0.61 2.56 -8.48
C ARG A 4 0.82 2.49 -6.96
N THR A 5 2.02 2.79 -6.49
CA THR A 5 2.36 2.78 -5.05
C THR A 5 1.60 3.86 -4.28
N LEU A 6 1.38 5.04 -4.89
CA LEU A 6 0.56 6.09 -4.30
C LEU A 6 -0.93 5.70 -4.21
N ARG A 7 -1.46 5.00 -5.21
CA ARG A 7 -2.84 4.46 -5.16
C ARG A 7 -3.00 3.43 -4.05
N TYR A 8 -1.97 2.60 -3.86
CA TYR A 8 -1.93 1.60 -2.79
C TYR A 8 -1.89 2.25 -1.41
N PHE A 9 -1.01 3.23 -1.21
CA PHE A 9 -0.97 4.02 0.02
C PHE A 9 -2.33 4.67 0.31
N LEU A 10 -2.93 5.31 -0.69
CA LEU A 10 -4.24 5.96 -0.53
C LEU A 10 -5.36 4.96 -0.19
N ALA A 11 -5.34 3.76 -0.75
CA ALA A 11 -6.30 2.72 -0.41
C ALA A 11 -6.14 2.23 1.04
N VAL A 12 -4.89 2.00 1.48
CA VAL A 12 -4.61 1.60 2.88
C VAL A 12 -5.04 2.68 3.87
N ALA A 13 -4.76 3.95 3.55
CA ALA A 13 -5.16 5.09 4.37
C ALA A 13 -6.68 5.27 4.44
N ARG A 14 -7.42 4.91 3.37
CA ARG A 14 -8.90 5.00 3.33
C ARG A 14 -9.58 3.85 4.05
N ASP A 15 -9.08 2.64 3.86
CA ASP A 15 -9.72 1.43 4.35
C ASP A 15 -9.29 1.09 5.79
N GLU A 16 -8.21 1.72 6.29
CA GLU A 16 -7.58 1.50 7.61
C GLU A 16 -7.29 0.02 7.90
N ASN A 17 -7.26 -0.80 6.85
CA ASN A 17 -7.14 -2.24 6.93
C ASN A 17 -6.48 -2.78 5.66
N MET A 18 -5.33 -3.44 5.84
CA MET A 18 -4.51 -3.93 4.72
C MET A 18 -5.23 -5.02 3.89
N THR A 19 -6.04 -5.86 4.52
CA THR A 19 -6.79 -6.91 3.82
C THR A 19 -7.92 -6.30 2.98
N ARG A 20 -8.70 -5.38 3.54
CA ARG A 20 -9.79 -4.69 2.81
C ARG A 20 -9.24 -3.85 1.65
N ALA A 21 -8.12 -3.16 1.85
CA ALA A 21 -7.44 -2.41 0.80
C ALA A 21 -6.93 -3.30 -0.34
N ALA A 22 -6.44 -4.50 -0.03
CA ALA A 22 -6.00 -5.44 -1.05
C ALA A 22 -7.19 -6.00 -1.85
N GLU A 23 -8.30 -6.31 -1.18
CA GLU A 23 -9.55 -6.74 -1.81
C GLU A 23 -10.12 -5.65 -2.73
N SER A 24 -10.17 -4.40 -2.28
CA SER A 24 -10.70 -3.26 -3.05
C SER A 24 -9.86 -2.92 -4.29
N LEU A 25 -8.57 -3.23 -4.24
CA LEU A 25 -7.63 -3.07 -5.36
C LEU A 25 -7.48 -4.32 -6.22
N HIS A 26 -8.20 -5.41 -5.91
CA HIS A 26 -8.07 -6.71 -6.58
C HIS A 26 -6.64 -7.25 -6.65
N VAL A 27 -5.90 -7.10 -5.54
CA VAL A 27 -4.54 -7.65 -5.39
C VAL A 27 -4.45 -8.50 -4.14
N THR A 28 -3.38 -9.29 -4.05
CA THR A 28 -3.12 -10.05 -2.83
C THR A 28 -2.57 -9.13 -1.74
N GLN A 29 -2.95 -9.38 -0.48
CA GLN A 29 -2.45 -8.63 0.67
C GLN A 29 -0.90 -8.58 0.73
N PRO A 30 -0.14 -9.67 0.45
CA PRO A 30 1.32 -9.60 0.42
C PRO A 30 1.87 -8.66 -0.65
N THR A 31 1.19 -8.54 -1.81
CA THR A 31 1.58 -7.59 -2.87
C THR A 31 1.44 -6.16 -2.38
N LEU A 32 0.32 -5.84 -1.72
CA LEU A 32 0.06 -4.52 -1.18
C LEU A 32 1.07 -4.18 -0.06
N SER A 33 1.26 -5.10 0.89
CA SER A 33 2.21 -4.94 2.00
C SER A 33 3.64 -4.69 1.51
N LYS A 34 4.11 -5.45 0.52
CA LYS A 34 5.44 -5.25 -0.07
C LYS A 34 5.59 -3.86 -0.70
N ALA A 35 4.56 -3.40 -1.40
CA ALA A 35 4.60 -2.08 -2.04
C ALA A 35 4.59 -0.92 -1.03
N ILE A 36 3.82 -1.03 0.05
CA ILE A 36 3.86 -0.05 1.15
C ILE A 36 5.22 -0.05 1.83
N LYS A 37 5.77 -1.23 2.15
CA LYS A 37 7.10 -1.33 2.75
C LYS A 37 8.18 -0.69 1.87
N SER A 38 8.15 -0.94 0.56
CA SER A 38 9.09 -0.29 -0.37
C SER A 38 8.89 1.23 -0.44
N LEU A 39 7.67 1.74 -0.26
CA LEU A 39 7.41 3.17 -0.15
C LEU A 39 8.04 3.76 1.13
N GLU A 40 7.85 3.10 2.28
CA GLU A 40 8.46 3.51 3.55
C GLU A 40 9.99 3.56 3.46
N GLU A 41 10.59 2.56 2.80
CA GLU A 41 12.04 2.49 2.55
C GLU A 41 12.51 3.61 1.62
N GLU A 42 11.77 3.92 0.56
CA GLU A 42 12.07 5.03 -0.36
C GLU A 42 11.98 6.40 0.35
N LEU A 43 11.01 6.56 1.26
CA LEU A 43 10.82 7.78 2.04
C LEU A 43 11.77 7.88 3.25
N GLY A 44 12.43 6.79 3.63
CA GLY A 44 13.25 6.70 4.83
C GLY A 44 12.46 6.84 6.14
N GLN A 45 11.15 6.58 6.11
CA GLN A 45 10.24 6.80 7.24
C GLN A 45 9.10 5.78 7.23
N LYS A 46 8.77 5.25 8.41
CA LYS A 46 7.58 4.40 8.59
C LYS A 46 6.32 5.25 8.53
N LEU A 47 5.31 4.73 7.83
CA LEU A 47 4.02 5.38 7.58
C LEU A 47 2.95 4.96 8.59
#